data_AF-A0A9E0X3F0-F1
#
_entry.id   AF-A0A9E0X3F0-F1
#
_cell.length_a   1.000
_cell.length_b   1.000
_cell.length_c   1.000
_cell.angle_alpha   90.00
_cell.angle_beta   90.00
_cell.angle_gamma   90.00
#
_symmetry.space_group_name_H-M   'P 1'
#
loop_
_entity.id
_entity.type
_entity.pdbx_description
1 polymer ?
#
loop_
_entity_poly.entity_id
_entity_poly.type
_entity_poly.pdbx_seq_one_letter_code
_entity_poly.pdbx_strand_id
1 'polypeptide(L)'
;MSGFTYGNGIVHTLTQNTRELPLRSLDQKPGQSAILDDTYTYDANGNVKGIADGTAGNANSRTMAYDGLDRLTGTSAPHQWWISAATTYDALDNIRANQVGNTATYLNTFSYDPTTWHLTAIAGHVNWALAYDANGNVTSKGTGNDSYAFDAANRLTSVTGKESYRYDGYGRRVKITRSTDGKIDYPVYDRGGQLLTEDDQRSNQTTDYVSLNGSLVARRASPIGTNQWTTTYEHTDALRSPRYETSATGTLTRAELYTPWGEPGDGKYVQGPGYTGHVTDAATHLTYAQQRYYDPVMGRFLSTDPVQASDSGASFNRYWYANNNPYKFTDPDGRCADGASCDQMVQSYGAWANANPAAADKLAENVGFPAVAVMLAATGLSEVVGAVKTVSMIKNALTNTPKATVRTPGEAFFEGTTLADRVAGQMKKGDNHAFPHQVDGFAARDGKVSTAADSRGNPVQMLTVKGGYKGREGTFEYIKNQSNEIYHRFFNPDRAVNATCAGTCSSGGGLTITP
;
A
#
# COMPACT_ATOMS: atom_id res chain seq x y z
N MET A 1 17.58 -4.36 -20.16
CA MET A 1 17.22 -3.82 -21.50
C MET A 1 18.34 -2.88 -21.91
N SER A 2 18.96 -3.08 -23.07
CA SER A 2 20.16 -2.31 -23.50
C SER A 2 19.84 -0.96 -24.16
N GLY A 3 18.57 -0.72 -24.51
CA GLY A 3 18.11 0.55 -25.07
C GLY A 3 16.68 0.46 -25.62
N PHE A 4 16.09 1.62 -25.90
CA PHE A 4 14.80 1.78 -26.59
C PHE A 4 14.72 3.18 -27.21
N THR A 5 13.74 3.42 -28.08
CA THR A 5 13.51 4.75 -28.69
C THR A 5 12.20 5.32 -28.16
N TYR A 6 12.26 6.52 -27.59
CA TYR A 6 11.09 7.29 -27.19
C TYR A 6 10.28 7.72 -28.42
N GLY A 7 8.98 7.95 -28.26
CA GLY A 7 8.13 8.36 -29.39
C GLY A 7 8.45 9.75 -29.97
N ASN A 8 9.26 10.57 -29.29
CA ASN A 8 9.80 11.83 -29.82
C ASN A 8 11.16 11.68 -30.56
N GLY A 9 11.65 10.45 -30.70
CA GLY A 9 12.87 10.09 -31.43
C GLY A 9 14.16 10.20 -30.62
N ILE A 10 14.11 10.53 -29.32
CA ILE A 10 15.25 10.36 -28.42
C ILE A 10 15.51 8.85 -28.23
N VAL A 11 16.78 8.46 -28.19
CA VAL A 11 17.18 7.06 -28.00
C VAL A 11 17.79 6.93 -26.60
N HIS A 12 17.21 6.02 -25.81
CA HIS A 12 17.79 5.53 -24.57
C HIS A 12 18.78 4.41 -24.88
N THR A 13 19.97 4.48 -24.31
CA THR A 13 20.96 3.40 -24.34
C THR A 13 21.53 3.17 -22.95
N LEU A 14 21.62 1.90 -22.55
CA LEU A 14 22.22 1.45 -21.31
C LEU A 14 23.35 0.47 -21.65
N THR A 15 24.58 0.87 -21.35
CA THR A 15 25.72 -0.04 -21.38
C THR A 15 25.98 -0.55 -19.97
N GLN A 16 26.41 -1.80 -19.84
CA GLN A 16 26.73 -2.42 -18.57
C GLN A 16 28.20 -2.84 -18.55
N ASN A 17 28.80 -2.90 -17.37
CA ASN A 17 30.14 -3.47 -17.20
C ASN A 17 30.07 -5.01 -17.12
N THR A 18 31.23 -5.67 -16.92
CA THR A 18 31.32 -7.14 -16.84
C THR A 18 30.64 -7.75 -15.61
N ARG A 19 30.24 -6.93 -14.63
CA ARG A 19 29.42 -7.33 -13.47
C ARG A 19 27.93 -7.07 -13.70
N GLU A 20 27.53 -6.75 -14.93
CA GLU A 20 26.16 -6.38 -15.32
C GLU A 20 25.61 -5.13 -14.61
N LEU A 21 26.48 -4.33 -13.98
CA LEU A 21 26.08 -3.06 -13.40
C LEU A 21 26.06 -1.96 -14.47
N PRO A 22 25.13 -0.98 -14.40
CA PRO A 22 25.11 0.17 -15.30
C PRO A 22 26.50 0.80 -15.45
N LEU A 23 26.97 1.01 -16.67
CA LEU A 23 28.23 1.71 -16.94
C LEU A 23 27.95 3.11 -17.49
N ARG A 24 27.02 3.23 -18.43
CA ARG A 24 26.55 4.50 -18.97
C ARG A 24 25.09 4.41 -19.37
N SER A 25 24.29 5.35 -18.89
CA SER A 25 22.90 5.57 -19.29
C SER A 25 22.84 6.87 -20.09
N LEU A 26 22.33 6.82 -21.32
CA LEU A 26 22.32 7.95 -22.24
C LEU A 26 20.96 8.06 -22.92
N ASP A 27 20.35 9.24 -22.82
CA ASP A 27 19.18 9.67 -23.58
C ASP A 27 19.58 10.79 -24.52
N GLN A 28 19.63 10.49 -25.82
CA GLN A 28 20.06 11.45 -26.82
C GLN A 28 19.29 11.30 -28.12
N LYS A 29 18.86 12.42 -28.70
CA LYS A 29 18.38 12.44 -30.07
C LYS A 29 19.60 12.47 -31.01
N PRO A 30 19.69 11.59 -32.03
CA PRO A 30 20.84 11.56 -32.92
C PRO A 30 21.17 12.94 -33.51
N GLY A 31 22.42 13.38 -33.36
CA GLY A 31 22.89 14.69 -33.83
C GLY A 31 22.53 15.89 -32.95
N GLN A 32 21.94 15.68 -31.77
CA GLN A 32 21.65 16.74 -30.78
C GLN A 32 22.39 16.48 -29.46
N SER A 33 22.40 17.47 -28.55
CA SER A 33 22.91 17.28 -27.20
C SER A 33 22.11 16.22 -26.44
N ALA A 34 22.77 15.50 -25.53
CA ALA A 34 22.10 14.55 -24.65
C ALA A 34 21.17 15.26 -23.65
N ILE A 35 20.05 14.61 -23.36
CA ILE A 35 19.12 15.01 -22.29
C ILE A 35 19.61 14.43 -20.95
N LEU A 36 20.08 13.18 -20.97
CA LEU A 36 20.69 12.49 -19.84
C LEU A 36 21.94 11.76 -20.33
N ASP A 37 23.05 11.86 -19.60
CA ASP A 37 24.29 11.15 -19.90
C ASP A 37 25.05 10.84 -18.60
N ASP A 38 24.60 9.83 -17.87
CA ASP A 38 25.19 9.43 -16.60
C ASP A 38 26.18 8.28 -16.81
N THR A 39 27.44 8.47 -16.46
CA THR A 39 28.49 7.43 -16.43
C THR A 39 28.81 7.02 -15.00
N TYR A 40 28.71 5.72 -14.71
CA TYR A 40 28.78 5.17 -13.36
C TYR A 40 30.14 4.52 -13.07
N THR A 41 30.64 4.77 -11.87
CA THR A 41 31.81 4.08 -11.30
C THR A 41 31.42 3.42 -9.99
N TYR A 42 32.14 2.36 -9.64
CA TYR A 42 31.82 1.53 -8.49
C TYR A 42 33.06 1.23 -7.66
N ASP A 43 32.86 0.96 -6.38
CA ASP A 43 33.89 0.33 -5.55
C ASP A 43 33.93 -1.20 -5.74
N ALA A 44 34.76 -1.86 -4.91
CA ALA A 44 34.94 -3.30 -4.93
C ALA A 44 33.65 -4.07 -4.56
N ASN A 45 32.84 -3.52 -3.64
CA ASN A 45 31.58 -4.10 -3.17
C ASN A 45 30.38 -3.80 -4.09
N GLY A 46 30.63 -3.06 -5.18
CA GLY A 46 29.61 -2.71 -6.16
C GLY A 46 28.71 -1.56 -5.70
N ASN A 47 29.12 -0.78 -4.70
CA ASN A 47 28.44 0.47 -4.38
C ASN A 47 28.79 1.51 -5.45
N VAL A 48 27.84 2.37 -5.82
CA VAL A 48 28.09 3.42 -6.80
C VAL A 48 29.02 4.45 -6.18
N LYS A 49 30.27 4.54 -6.65
CA LYS A 49 31.29 5.46 -6.11
C LYS A 49 31.18 6.87 -6.72
N GLY A 50 30.68 6.96 -7.95
CA GLY A 50 30.47 8.24 -8.60
C GLY A 50 29.68 8.13 -9.88
N ILE A 51 28.99 9.22 -10.19
CA ILE A 51 28.20 9.39 -11.40
C ILE A 51 28.68 10.68 -12.07
N ALA A 52 29.33 10.55 -13.20
CA ALA A 52 29.78 11.67 -14.02
C ALA A 52 28.68 12.04 -15.01
N ASP A 53 28.33 13.32 -15.05
CA ASP A 53 27.36 13.88 -15.98
C ASP A 53 28.09 14.33 -17.26
N GLY A 54 27.82 13.63 -18.36
CA GLY A 54 28.37 13.90 -19.70
C GLY A 54 27.65 15.03 -20.45
N THR A 55 26.59 15.60 -19.89
CA THR A 55 25.91 16.75 -20.50
C THR A 55 26.73 18.04 -20.35
N ALA A 56 26.34 19.08 -21.10
CA ALA A 56 27.10 20.33 -21.15
C ALA A 56 27.23 20.97 -19.76
N GLY A 57 28.48 21.23 -19.34
CA GLY A 57 28.77 21.85 -18.05
C GLY A 57 28.63 20.91 -16.85
N ASN A 58 28.52 19.59 -17.07
CA ASN A 58 28.67 18.51 -16.09
C ASN A 58 28.01 18.74 -14.72
N ALA A 59 26.89 19.48 -14.73
CA ALA A 59 26.29 20.10 -13.56
C ALA A 59 25.74 19.06 -12.56
N ASN A 60 25.54 17.82 -13.01
CA ASN A 60 25.04 16.73 -12.19
C ASN A 60 26.09 15.70 -11.80
N SER A 61 27.37 16.01 -11.94
CA SER A 61 28.41 15.10 -11.45
C SER A 61 28.39 14.99 -9.93
N ARG A 62 28.40 13.76 -9.41
CA ARG A 62 28.41 13.46 -7.97
C ARG A 62 29.28 12.26 -7.61
N THR A 63 29.81 12.25 -6.40
CA THR A 63 30.56 11.13 -5.82
C THR A 63 29.96 10.72 -4.49
N MET A 64 30.13 9.45 -4.13
CA MET A 64 29.61 8.83 -2.92
C MET A 64 30.75 8.19 -2.12
N ALA A 65 30.63 8.22 -0.81
CA ALA A 65 31.50 7.54 0.14
C ALA A 65 30.67 6.63 1.04
N TYR A 66 31.25 5.51 1.44
CA TYR A 66 30.59 4.48 2.23
C TYR A 66 31.48 4.05 3.41
N ASP A 67 30.86 3.58 4.49
CA ASP A 67 31.58 2.91 5.58
C ASP A 67 31.81 1.43 5.30
N GLY A 68 32.42 0.72 6.25
CA GLY A 68 32.72 -0.72 6.13
C GLY A 68 31.50 -1.65 6.09
N LEU A 69 30.28 -1.11 6.29
CA LEU A 69 29.01 -1.84 6.17
C LEU A 69 28.25 -1.44 4.88
N ASP A 70 28.93 -0.77 3.94
CA ASP A 70 28.34 -0.25 2.69
C ASP A 70 27.23 0.80 2.90
N ARG A 71 27.16 1.45 4.08
CA ARG A 71 26.20 2.54 4.35
C ARG A 71 26.75 3.86 3.84
N LEU A 72 25.89 4.69 3.23
CA LEU A 72 26.29 5.96 2.62
C LEU A 72 26.75 6.96 3.70
N THR A 73 28.04 7.31 3.74
CA THR A 73 28.55 8.29 4.71
C THR A 73 28.67 9.69 4.15
N GLY A 74 28.72 9.83 2.83
CA GLY A 74 28.76 11.14 2.23
C GLY A 74 28.54 11.18 0.74
N THR A 75 28.11 12.34 0.27
CA THR A 75 28.02 12.70 -1.14
C THR A 75 28.69 14.03 -1.38
N SER A 76 29.30 14.17 -2.55
CA SER A 76 29.85 15.44 -3.01
C SER A 76 29.40 15.70 -4.44
N ALA A 77 28.74 16.84 -4.65
CA ALA A 77 28.29 17.31 -5.94
C ALA A 77 28.73 18.78 -6.12
N PRO A 78 29.86 19.03 -6.80
CA PRO A 78 30.51 20.36 -6.81
C PRO A 78 29.64 21.46 -7.44
N HIS A 79 28.75 21.11 -8.35
CA HIS A 79 27.84 22.04 -9.02
C HIS A 79 26.45 22.11 -8.34
N GLN A 80 26.22 21.32 -7.29
CA GLN A 80 24.96 21.23 -6.55
C GLN A 80 25.24 21.30 -5.06
N TRP A 81 25.39 22.52 -4.56
CA TRP A 81 25.80 22.79 -3.19
C TRP A 81 24.88 22.17 -2.13
N TRP A 82 23.64 21.82 -2.48
CA TRP A 82 22.63 21.17 -1.62
C TRP A 82 22.67 19.62 -1.66
N ILE A 83 23.36 19.00 -2.63
CA ILE A 83 23.56 17.53 -2.68
C ILE A 83 24.79 17.09 -1.87
N SER A 84 25.65 18.00 -1.44
CA SER A 84 26.78 17.62 -0.57
C SER A 84 26.26 17.18 0.80
N ALA A 85 26.13 15.88 1.01
CA ALA A 85 25.56 15.31 2.22
C ALA A 85 26.62 14.57 3.02
N ALA A 86 26.48 14.60 4.33
CA ALA A 86 27.20 13.72 5.24
C ALA A 86 26.17 13.00 6.09
N THR A 87 26.29 11.69 6.19
CA THR A 87 25.38 10.88 7.00
C THR A 87 26.19 10.04 7.97
N THR A 88 25.73 9.98 9.21
CA THR A 88 26.35 9.18 10.27
C THR A 88 25.32 8.24 10.85
N TYR A 89 25.80 7.13 11.41
CA TYR A 89 24.94 6.06 11.90
C TYR A 89 25.38 5.60 13.29
N ASP A 90 24.47 5.00 14.04
CA ASP A 90 24.82 4.22 15.21
C ASP A 90 25.08 2.73 14.87
N ALA A 91 25.30 1.93 15.91
CA ALA A 91 25.51 0.49 15.81
C ALA A 91 24.24 -0.32 15.48
N LEU A 92 23.06 0.32 15.49
CA LEU A 92 21.77 -0.26 15.10
C LEU A 92 21.31 0.25 13.72
N ASP A 93 22.23 0.83 12.96
CA ASP A 93 22.00 1.39 11.62
C ASP A 93 21.02 2.56 11.56
N ASN A 94 20.74 3.21 12.70
CA ASN A 94 19.94 4.42 12.69
C ASN A 94 20.78 5.62 12.24
N ILE A 95 20.23 6.44 11.36
CA ILE A 95 20.82 7.74 10.98
C ILE A 95 20.90 8.62 12.24
N ARG A 96 22.11 9.07 12.62
CA ARG A 96 22.35 9.98 13.76
C ARG A 96 22.52 11.41 13.34
N ALA A 97 23.01 11.64 12.14
CA ALA A 97 23.04 12.95 11.52
C ALA A 97 22.93 12.79 10.01
N ASN A 98 22.24 13.73 9.38
CA ASN A 98 22.17 13.86 7.93
C ASN A 98 22.27 15.34 7.56
N GLN A 99 23.15 15.69 6.64
CA GLN A 99 23.35 17.06 6.19
C GLN A 99 22.88 17.18 4.74
N VAL A 100 22.09 18.20 4.41
CA VAL A 100 21.66 18.48 3.03
C VAL A 100 22.33 19.75 2.54
N GLY A 101 23.56 19.61 2.06
CA GLY A 101 24.36 20.70 1.52
C GLY A 101 25.57 21.07 2.38
N ASN A 102 26.41 21.95 1.87
CA ASN A 102 27.76 22.17 2.39
C ASN A 102 27.88 23.08 3.64
N THR A 103 26.76 23.53 4.23
CA THR A 103 26.77 24.45 5.39
C THR A 103 26.12 23.78 6.61
N ALA A 104 26.66 24.01 7.80
CA ALA A 104 26.15 23.45 9.06
C ALA A 104 24.68 23.80 9.36
N THR A 105 24.15 24.87 8.75
CA THR A 105 22.73 25.26 8.81
C THR A 105 21.78 24.20 8.22
N TYR A 106 22.29 23.31 7.38
CA TYR A 106 21.52 22.23 6.76
C TYR A 106 21.79 20.86 7.40
N LEU A 107 22.35 20.85 8.61
CA LEU A 107 22.57 19.63 9.39
C LEU A 107 21.31 19.28 10.20
N ASN A 108 20.82 18.07 10.04
CA ASN A 108 19.84 17.43 10.92
C ASN A 108 20.55 16.45 11.85
N THR A 109 20.25 16.52 13.14
CA THR A 109 20.72 15.59 14.17
C THR A 109 19.54 14.83 14.76
N PHE A 110 19.69 13.51 14.91
CA PHE A 110 18.60 12.58 15.17
C PHE A 110 18.76 11.98 16.57
N SER A 111 17.73 12.15 17.40
CA SER A 111 17.70 11.68 18.79
C SER A 111 16.76 10.51 18.94
N TYR A 112 17.21 9.46 19.61
CA TYR A 112 16.46 8.22 19.75
C TYR A 112 16.19 7.91 21.21
N ASP A 113 15.02 7.35 21.49
CA ASP A 113 14.70 6.81 22.80
C ASP A 113 15.61 5.60 23.10
N PRO A 114 16.26 5.55 24.28
CA PRO A 114 17.25 4.52 24.60
C PRO A 114 16.66 3.15 24.92
N THR A 115 15.33 3.00 24.91
CA THR A 115 14.65 1.75 25.26
C THR A 115 13.88 1.17 24.08
N THR A 116 13.17 2.03 23.35
CA THR A 116 12.35 1.65 22.19
C THR A 116 13.08 1.83 20.86
N TRP A 117 14.18 2.60 20.85
CA TRP A 117 14.92 2.97 19.63
C TRP A 117 14.07 3.71 18.59
N HIS A 118 12.97 4.30 19.03
CA HIS A 118 12.17 5.21 18.22
C HIS A 118 12.89 6.56 18.08
N LEU A 119 12.79 7.18 16.90
CA LEU A 119 13.32 8.52 16.66
C LEU A 119 12.42 9.52 17.35
N THR A 120 12.86 10.18 18.42
CA THR A 120 12.03 11.09 19.22
C THR A 120 12.14 12.54 18.77
N ALA A 121 13.28 12.94 18.18
CA ALA A 121 13.47 14.30 17.70
C ALA A 121 14.48 14.40 16.56
N ILE A 122 14.27 15.42 15.71
CA ILE A 122 15.26 15.92 14.74
C ILE A 122 15.50 17.39 15.06
N ALA A 123 16.76 17.79 15.20
CA ALA A 123 17.17 19.16 15.49
C ALA A 123 18.22 19.68 14.50
N GLY A 124 18.22 20.99 14.27
CA GLY A 124 19.14 21.68 13.36
C GLY A 124 18.40 22.34 12.21
N HIS A 125 18.56 21.81 11.00
CA HIS A 125 17.89 22.32 9.79
C HIS A 125 16.37 22.29 9.93
N VAL A 126 15.83 21.15 10.37
CA VAL A 126 14.46 21.04 10.86
C VAL A 126 14.44 20.83 12.37
N ASN A 127 13.34 21.21 13.01
CA ASN A 127 13.13 21.06 14.44
C ASN A 127 11.81 20.34 14.68
N TRP A 128 11.86 19.01 14.71
CA TRP A 128 10.70 18.12 14.76
C TRP A 128 10.73 17.28 16.03
N ALA A 129 9.57 17.17 16.68
CA ALA A 129 9.31 16.14 17.68
C ALA A 129 8.49 15.02 17.03
N LEU A 130 8.68 13.79 17.50
CA LEU A 130 7.95 12.63 16.97
C LEU A 130 7.31 11.83 18.10
N ALA A 131 6.12 11.29 17.81
CA ALA A 131 5.42 10.35 18.67
C ALA A 131 5.06 9.08 17.90
N TYR A 132 4.81 8.00 18.66
CA TYR A 132 4.54 6.68 18.11
C TYR A 132 3.32 6.04 18.77
N ASP A 133 2.63 5.17 18.04
CA ASP A 133 1.66 4.24 18.63
C ASP A 133 2.35 2.98 19.19
N ALA A 134 1.57 2.09 19.80
CA ALA A 134 2.07 0.85 20.38
C ALA A 134 2.62 -0.15 19.34
N ASN A 135 2.29 0.01 18.06
CA ASN A 135 2.80 -0.81 16.95
C ASN A 135 4.08 -0.21 16.34
N GLY A 136 4.54 0.93 16.85
CA GLY A 136 5.71 1.63 16.35
C GLY A 136 5.45 2.45 15.08
N ASN A 137 4.21 2.83 14.78
CA ASN A 137 3.92 3.78 13.71
C ASN A 137 4.06 5.22 14.22
N VAL A 138 4.65 6.11 13.42
CA VAL A 138 4.79 7.53 13.73
C VAL A 138 3.41 8.19 13.75
N THR A 139 2.89 8.56 14.92
CA THR A 139 1.57 9.21 15.07
C THR A 139 1.64 10.73 14.98
N SER A 140 2.81 11.33 15.22
CA SER A 140 3.04 12.73 14.93
C SER A 140 4.48 13.02 14.51
N LYS A 141 4.67 13.99 13.61
CA LYS A 141 6.00 14.57 13.28
C LYS A 141 5.88 16.00 12.78
N GLY A 142 6.99 16.74 12.75
CA GLY A 142 7.05 18.08 12.17
C GLY A 142 6.94 19.21 13.19
N THR A 143 7.25 20.44 12.78
CA THR A 143 7.20 21.65 13.63
C THR A 143 5.80 21.95 14.19
N GLY A 144 4.75 21.47 13.50
CA GLY A 144 3.36 21.59 13.92
C GLY A 144 2.73 20.29 14.43
N ASN A 145 3.51 19.21 14.59
CA ASN A 145 3.03 17.86 14.91
C ASN A 145 1.89 17.42 13.98
N ASP A 146 2.15 17.37 12.66
CA ASP A 146 1.27 16.70 11.71
C ASP A 146 0.87 15.34 12.30
N SER A 147 -0.42 15.02 12.29
CA SER A 147 -0.94 13.84 12.96
C SER A 147 -1.29 12.75 11.94
N TYR A 148 -0.83 11.53 12.21
CA TYR A 148 -0.92 10.39 11.31
C TYR A 148 -1.72 9.28 12.00
N ALA A 149 -2.67 8.69 11.29
CA ALA A 149 -3.47 7.58 11.77
C ALA A 149 -3.22 6.33 10.92
N PHE A 150 -3.09 5.17 11.56
CA PHE A 150 -2.83 3.89 10.90
C PHE A 150 -3.96 2.90 11.15
N ASP A 151 -4.15 1.96 10.23
CA ASP A 151 -5.02 0.80 10.48
C ASP A 151 -4.27 -0.30 11.26
N ALA A 152 -5.01 -1.36 11.63
CA ALA A 152 -4.44 -2.50 12.35
C ALA A 152 -3.37 -3.28 11.56
N ALA A 153 -3.23 -3.02 10.25
CA ALA A 153 -2.18 -3.58 9.40
C ALA A 153 -1.00 -2.60 9.20
N ASN A 154 -0.90 -1.55 10.03
CA ASN A 154 0.15 -0.52 9.99
C ASN A 154 0.21 0.26 8.66
N ARG A 155 -0.92 0.39 7.95
CA ARG A 155 -1.03 1.23 6.75
C ARG A 155 -1.54 2.62 7.14
N LEU A 156 -0.93 3.67 6.60
CA LEU A 156 -1.32 5.06 6.86
C LEU A 156 -2.73 5.32 6.31
N THR A 157 -3.71 5.65 7.14
CA THR A 157 -5.10 5.87 6.71
C THR A 157 -5.46 7.36 6.64
N SER A 158 -4.74 8.22 7.35
CA SER A 158 -5.02 9.66 7.38
C SER A 158 -3.81 10.46 7.83
N VAL A 159 -3.62 11.62 7.20
CA VAL A 159 -2.81 12.73 7.71
C VAL A 159 -3.75 13.90 7.95
N THR A 160 -3.98 14.22 9.22
CA THR A 160 -5.00 15.19 9.65
C THR A 160 -4.85 16.53 8.94
N GLY A 161 -5.97 17.03 8.39
CA GLY A 161 -6.01 18.31 7.67
C GLY A 161 -5.40 18.27 6.27
N LYS A 162 -4.81 17.14 5.85
CA LYS A 162 -4.18 16.97 4.53
C LYS A 162 -4.97 15.98 3.69
N GLU A 163 -4.81 14.68 3.93
CA GLU A 163 -5.34 13.62 3.07
C GLU A 163 -5.70 12.36 3.86
N SER A 164 -6.60 11.53 3.32
CA SER A 164 -6.92 10.20 3.84
C SER A 164 -6.90 9.15 2.73
N TYR A 165 -6.60 7.91 3.10
CA TYR A 165 -6.25 6.85 2.18
C TYR A 165 -7.11 5.59 2.38
N ARG A 166 -7.35 4.85 1.31
CA ARG A 166 -7.91 3.49 1.34
C ARG A 166 -7.06 2.56 0.49
N TYR A 167 -7.09 1.27 0.83
CA TYR A 167 -6.24 0.24 0.28
C TYR A 167 -7.07 -0.96 -0.20
N ASP A 168 -6.56 -1.67 -1.21
CA ASP A 168 -7.08 -2.97 -1.60
C ASP A 168 -6.58 -4.10 -0.70
N GLY A 169 -6.97 -5.33 -1.03
CA GLY A 169 -6.56 -6.54 -0.31
C GLY A 169 -5.08 -6.92 -0.45
N TYR A 170 -4.36 -6.29 -1.39
CA TYR A 170 -2.91 -6.44 -1.57
C TYR A 170 -2.13 -5.30 -0.89
N GLY A 171 -2.81 -4.39 -0.18
CA GLY A 171 -2.19 -3.26 0.50
C GLY A 171 -1.86 -2.08 -0.43
N ARG A 172 -2.31 -2.09 -1.68
CA ARG A 172 -2.10 -0.98 -2.62
C ARG A 172 -3.16 0.09 -2.42
N ARG A 173 -2.75 1.35 -2.42
CA ARG A 173 -3.63 2.50 -2.24
C ARG A 173 -4.57 2.61 -3.43
N VAL A 174 -5.87 2.72 -3.21
CA VAL A 174 -6.89 2.78 -4.27
C VAL A 174 -7.73 4.05 -4.22
N LYS A 175 -7.55 4.85 -3.16
CA LYS A 175 -8.29 6.10 -2.97
C LYS A 175 -7.47 7.06 -2.14
N ILE A 176 -7.46 8.32 -2.58
CA ILE A 176 -6.98 9.47 -1.81
C ILE A 176 -8.18 10.41 -1.65
N THR A 177 -8.41 10.94 -0.45
CA THR A 177 -9.42 11.98 -0.20
C THR A 177 -8.77 13.16 0.46
N ARG A 178 -8.82 14.31 -0.22
CA ARG A 178 -8.22 15.56 0.24
C ARG A 178 -9.10 16.23 1.27
N SER A 179 -8.51 16.61 2.39
CA SER A 179 -9.22 17.26 3.50
C SER A 179 -9.61 18.70 3.16
N THR A 180 -8.87 19.36 2.27
CA THR A 180 -9.06 20.78 1.94
C THR A 180 -10.35 21.07 1.19
N ASP A 181 -10.78 20.15 0.32
CA ASP A 181 -11.90 20.35 -0.62
C ASP A 181 -12.77 19.10 -0.83
N GLY A 182 -12.48 18.00 -0.13
CA GLY A 182 -13.23 16.74 -0.22
C GLY A 182 -13.04 16.02 -1.55
N LYS A 183 -12.14 16.48 -2.43
CA LYS A 183 -11.91 15.85 -3.73
C LYS A 183 -11.21 14.50 -3.57
N ILE A 184 -11.44 13.63 -4.54
CA ILE A 184 -11.06 12.22 -4.49
C ILE A 184 -10.22 11.86 -5.72
N ASP A 185 -9.06 11.27 -5.48
CA ASP A 185 -8.18 10.74 -6.50
C ASP A 185 -8.21 9.19 -6.47
N TYR A 186 -8.18 8.58 -7.64
CA TYR A 186 -8.26 7.12 -7.81
C TYR A 186 -7.03 6.60 -8.56
N PRO A 187 -5.93 6.29 -7.85
CA PRO A 187 -4.76 5.68 -8.47
C PRO A 187 -5.04 4.20 -8.77
N VAL A 188 -4.57 3.73 -9.93
CA VAL A 188 -4.71 2.35 -10.39
C VAL A 188 -3.33 1.78 -10.68
N TYR A 189 -3.07 0.58 -10.17
CA TYR A 189 -1.77 -0.07 -10.26
C TYR A 189 -1.86 -1.41 -11.03
N ASP A 190 -0.77 -1.79 -11.67
CA ASP A 190 -0.62 -3.15 -12.19
C ASP A 190 -0.36 -4.16 -11.08
N ARG A 191 -0.18 -5.44 -11.45
CA ARG A 191 0.09 -6.52 -10.50
C ARG A 191 1.41 -6.35 -9.74
N GLY A 192 2.41 -5.72 -10.35
CA GLY A 192 3.70 -5.41 -9.72
C GLY A 192 3.66 -4.16 -8.83
N GLY A 193 2.52 -3.46 -8.79
CA GLY A 193 2.37 -2.24 -8.02
C GLY A 193 2.90 -0.99 -8.73
N GLN A 194 3.15 -1.06 -10.04
CA GLN A 194 3.47 0.11 -10.86
C GLN A 194 2.19 0.92 -11.10
N LEU A 195 2.24 2.23 -10.87
CA LEU A 195 1.12 3.14 -11.15
C LEU A 195 0.87 3.18 -12.67
N LEU A 196 -0.38 2.92 -13.08
CA LEU A 196 -0.82 2.89 -14.47
C LEU A 196 -1.60 4.15 -14.84
N THR A 197 -2.51 4.59 -13.98
CA THR A 197 -3.33 5.77 -14.23
C THR A 197 -3.81 6.38 -12.93
N GLU A 198 -4.04 7.68 -12.92
CA GLU A 198 -4.60 8.43 -11.80
C GLU A 198 -5.47 9.57 -12.32
N ASP A 199 -6.67 9.70 -11.77
CA ASP A 199 -7.41 10.96 -11.81
C ASP A 199 -6.92 11.82 -10.66
N ASP A 200 -6.12 12.85 -10.96
CA ASP A 200 -5.65 13.82 -9.98
C ASP A 200 -6.54 15.08 -10.03
N GLN A 201 -7.39 15.22 -9.03
CA GLN A 201 -8.30 16.34 -8.86
C GLN A 201 -7.61 17.63 -8.40
N ARG A 202 -6.32 17.58 -8.01
CA ARG A 202 -5.48 18.76 -7.72
C ARG A 202 -5.07 19.46 -8.99
N SER A 203 -4.61 18.70 -9.98
CA SER A 203 -4.30 19.22 -11.32
C SER A 203 -5.50 19.23 -12.27
N ASN A 204 -6.61 18.60 -11.88
CA ASN A 204 -7.79 18.36 -12.72
C ASN A 204 -7.43 17.59 -14.00
N GLN A 205 -6.53 16.60 -13.87
CA GLN A 205 -6.05 15.78 -14.97
C GLN A 205 -6.24 14.29 -14.68
N THR A 206 -6.64 13.54 -15.71
CA THR A 206 -6.39 12.10 -15.78
C THR A 206 -5.03 11.90 -16.43
N THR A 207 -4.14 11.17 -15.78
CA THR A 207 -2.81 10.87 -16.29
C THR A 207 -2.63 9.37 -16.43
N ASP A 208 -2.23 8.91 -17.62
CA ASP A 208 -1.75 7.54 -17.84
C ASP A 208 -0.23 7.53 -17.84
N TYR A 209 0.34 6.57 -17.11
CA TYR A 209 1.78 6.38 -16.95
C TYR A 209 2.22 5.15 -17.76
N VAL A 210 3.28 5.33 -18.55
CA VAL A 210 3.86 4.28 -19.40
C VAL A 210 5.23 3.95 -18.87
N SER A 211 5.40 2.70 -18.43
CA SER A 211 6.67 2.21 -17.86
C SER A 211 7.22 1.04 -18.67
N LEU A 212 8.54 0.97 -18.77
CA LEU A 212 9.27 -0.16 -19.35
C LEU A 212 10.22 -0.72 -18.30
N ASN A 213 10.06 -2.00 -17.95
CA ASN A 213 10.88 -2.69 -16.95
C ASN A 213 10.98 -1.92 -15.61
N GLY A 214 9.86 -1.36 -15.15
CA GLY A 214 9.75 -0.57 -13.92
C GLY A 214 10.26 0.88 -14.02
N SER A 215 10.82 1.30 -15.16
CA SER A 215 11.21 2.70 -15.37
C SER A 215 10.09 3.45 -16.08
N LEU A 216 9.69 4.61 -15.56
CA LEU A 216 8.75 5.50 -16.24
C LEU A 216 9.43 6.06 -17.51
N VAL A 217 8.75 5.97 -18.66
CA VAL A 217 9.29 6.44 -19.95
C VAL A 217 8.40 7.48 -20.62
N ALA A 218 7.13 7.54 -20.25
CA ALA A 218 6.22 8.59 -20.68
C ALA A 218 5.03 8.70 -19.73
N ARG A 219 4.39 9.86 -19.77
CA ARG A 219 3.03 10.06 -19.30
C ARG A 219 2.21 10.74 -20.37
N ARG A 220 0.91 10.47 -20.39
CA ARG A 220 -0.05 11.30 -21.13
C ARG A 220 -1.10 11.82 -20.18
N ALA A 221 -1.41 13.10 -20.27
CA ALA A 221 -2.40 13.76 -19.41
C ALA A 221 -3.53 14.34 -20.25
N SER A 222 -4.75 14.29 -19.72
CA SER A 222 -5.95 14.90 -20.30
C SER A 222 -6.77 15.55 -19.18
N PRO A 223 -7.35 16.74 -19.37
CA PRO A 223 -8.30 17.30 -18.42
C PRO A 223 -9.42 16.28 -18.12
N ILE A 224 -9.78 16.14 -16.85
CA ILE A 224 -10.77 15.14 -16.42
C ILE A 224 -12.10 15.36 -17.15
N GLY A 225 -12.69 14.27 -17.66
CA GLY A 225 -13.94 14.31 -18.43
C GLY A 225 -13.77 14.73 -19.89
N THR A 226 -12.53 14.98 -20.34
CA THR A 226 -12.21 15.25 -21.74
C THR A 226 -11.36 14.12 -22.34
N ASN A 227 -11.14 14.16 -23.65
CA ASN A 227 -10.29 13.21 -24.37
C ASN A 227 -9.16 13.95 -25.12
N GLN A 228 -8.55 14.94 -24.47
CA GLN A 228 -7.50 15.78 -25.04
C GLN A 228 -6.15 15.45 -24.40
N TRP A 229 -5.46 14.50 -25.01
CA TRP A 229 -4.21 13.96 -24.47
C TRP A 229 -2.99 14.75 -24.93
N THR A 230 -2.13 15.10 -23.97
CA THR A 230 -0.78 15.60 -24.22
C THR A 230 0.23 14.61 -23.65
N THR A 231 1.26 14.29 -24.42
CA THR A 231 2.31 13.35 -24.03
C THR A 231 3.58 14.07 -23.60
N THR A 232 4.14 13.65 -22.48
CA THR A 232 5.45 14.02 -21.96
C THR A 232 6.30 12.76 -21.85
N TYR A 233 7.56 12.82 -22.28
CA TYR A 233 8.51 11.71 -22.14
C TYR A 233 9.39 11.92 -20.92
N GLU A 234 9.65 10.84 -20.20
CA GLU A 234 10.28 10.84 -18.89
C GLU A 234 11.65 10.16 -18.99
N HIS A 235 12.68 10.86 -18.51
CA HIS A 235 14.08 10.43 -18.54
C HIS A 235 14.52 10.17 -17.10
N THR A 236 14.81 8.91 -16.79
CA THR A 236 15.06 8.46 -15.42
C THR A 236 16.53 8.17 -15.16
N ASP A 237 16.96 8.31 -13.91
CA ASP A 237 18.27 7.81 -13.48
C ASP A 237 18.28 6.29 -13.27
N ALA A 238 19.44 5.71 -12.91
CA ALA A 238 19.56 4.28 -12.67
C ALA A 238 18.71 3.78 -11.48
N LEU A 239 18.27 4.66 -10.59
CA LEU A 239 17.34 4.34 -9.50
C LEU A 239 15.88 4.41 -9.95
N ARG A 240 15.62 4.77 -11.21
CA ARG A 240 14.31 4.99 -11.84
C ARG A 240 13.61 6.27 -11.41
N SER A 241 14.33 7.21 -10.79
CA SER A 241 13.78 8.53 -10.46
C SER A 241 13.68 9.37 -11.74
N PRO A 242 12.51 9.96 -12.09
CA PRO A 242 12.40 10.89 -13.21
C PRO A 242 13.25 12.15 -12.96
N ARG A 243 14.21 12.41 -13.84
CA ARG A 243 15.16 13.54 -13.76
C ARG A 243 14.89 14.60 -14.80
N TYR A 244 14.43 14.22 -15.99
CA TYR A 244 14.13 15.17 -17.05
C TYR A 244 12.83 14.82 -17.75
N GLU A 245 12.15 15.85 -18.23
CA GLU A 245 10.95 15.72 -19.04
C GLU A 245 11.19 16.33 -20.41
N THR A 246 10.75 15.67 -21.46
CA THR A 246 10.74 16.24 -22.81
C THR A 246 9.36 16.24 -23.44
N SER A 247 9.09 17.28 -24.23
CA SER A 247 7.87 17.40 -25.02
C SER A 247 7.81 16.36 -26.15
N ALA A 248 6.67 16.32 -26.84
CA ALA A 248 6.49 15.52 -28.06
C ALA A 248 7.51 15.84 -29.18
N THR A 249 8.11 17.02 -29.18
CA THR A 249 9.13 17.43 -30.16
C THR A 249 10.56 17.11 -29.70
N GLY A 250 10.75 16.65 -28.46
CA GLY A 250 12.06 16.40 -27.85
C GLY A 250 12.68 17.62 -27.17
N THR A 251 11.89 18.64 -26.87
CA THR A 251 12.37 19.83 -26.13
C THR A 251 12.34 19.55 -24.63
N LEU A 252 13.42 19.85 -23.91
CA LEU A 252 13.47 19.77 -22.45
C LEU A 252 12.45 20.72 -21.81
N THR A 253 11.54 20.21 -20.99
CA THR A 253 10.48 20.98 -20.32
C THR A 253 10.66 21.06 -18.81
N ARG A 254 11.35 20.09 -18.21
CA ARG A 254 11.66 20.08 -16.77
C ARG A 254 12.95 19.34 -16.49
N ALA A 255 13.66 19.79 -15.46
CA ALA A 255 14.76 19.09 -14.82
C ALA A 255 14.46 19.01 -13.32
N GLU A 256 14.64 17.83 -12.74
CA GLU A 256 14.45 17.52 -11.33
C GLU A 256 15.67 16.78 -10.79
N LEU A 257 16.04 17.08 -9.56
CA LEU A 257 17.21 16.55 -8.90
C LEU A 257 16.77 16.10 -7.52
N TYR A 258 17.31 15.00 -7.02
CA TYR A 258 16.97 14.50 -5.68
C TYR A 258 18.20 14.48 -4.80
N THR A 259 18.02 14.78 -3.51
CA THR A 259 19.03 14.44 -2.49
C THR A 259 19.20 12.92 -2.43
N PRO A 260 20.27 12.40 -1.81
CA PRO A 260 20.43 10.95 -1.62
C PRO A 260 19.25 10.28 -0.90
N TRP A 261 18.48 11.06 -0.15
CA TRP A 261 17.33 10.56 0.60
C TRP A 261 15.99 10.95 -0.05
N GLY A 262 16.01 11.50 -1.28
CA GLY A 262 14.81 11.68 -2.09
C GLY A 262 14.09 13.02 -1.94
N GLU A 263 14.67 14.00 -1.23
CA GLU A 263 14.11 15.35 -1.21
C GLU A 263 14.33 16.02 -2.58
N PRO A 264 13.32 16.69 -3.16
CA PRO A 264 13.45 17.40 -4.43
C PRO A 264 14.39 18.60 -4.27
N GLY A 265 15.21 18.85 -5.28
CA GLY A 265 16.29 19.83 -5.22
C GLY A 265 15.82 21.27 -5.18
N ASP A 266 14.62 21.53 -5.69
CA ASP A 266 13.96 22.84 -5.59
C ASP A 266 13.01 22.96 -4.38
N GLY A 267 12.94 21.90 -3.55
CA GLY A 267 12.07 21.81 -2.38
C GLY A 267 10.59 21.61 -2.70
N LYS A 268 10.20 21.37 -3.96
CA LYS A 268 8.80 21.23 -4.37
C LYS A 268 8.40 19.78 -4.58
N TYR A 269 7.48 19.31 -3.74
CA TYR A 269 6.86 18.00 -3.88
C TYR A 269 5.70 18.08 -4.86
N VAL A 270 5.78 17.32 -5.95
CA VAL A 270 4.77 17.25 -7.01
C VAL A 270 4.08 15.88 -6.96
N GLN A 271 2.76 15.86 -7.18
CA GLN A 271 1.97 14.64 -7.15
C GLN A 271 2.37 13.72 -8.32
N GLY A 272 2.53 12.43 -8.05
CA GLY A 272 2.80 11.41 -9.05
C GLY A 272 4.17 10.74 -8.89
N PRO A 273 4.61 9.91 -9.85
CA PRO A 273 5.89 9.22 -9.78
C PRO A 273 7.07 10.19 -9.61
N GLY A 274 7.95 9.90 -8.66
CA GLY A 274 9.11 10.71 -8.29
C GLY A 274 10.28 9.83 -7.87
N TYR A 275 10.83 10.09 -6.68
CA TYR A 275 12.02 9.41 -6.18
C TYR A 275 11.92 7.87 -6.29
N THR A 276 12.92 7.27 -6.95
CA THR A 276 13.04 5.84 -7.29
C THR A 276 11.81 5.21 -7.95
N GLY A 277 10.99 6.02 -8.64
CA GLY A 277 9.78 5.59 -9.33
C GLY A 277 8.54 5.46 -8.42
N HIS A 278 8.68 5.69 -7.11
CA HIS A 278 7.56 5.70 -6.17
C HIS A 278 6.69 6.94 -6.32
N VAL A 279 5.44 6.87 -5.84
CA VAL A 279 4.53 8.01 -5.92
C VAL A 279 4.84 9.02 -4.82
N THR A 280 5.09 10.27 -5.19
CA THR A 280 5.20 11.39 -4.26
C THR A 280 3.81 11.97 -3.99
N ASP A 281 3.49 12.16 -2.71
CA ASP A 281 2.27 12.83 -2.28
C ASP A 281 2.55 14.31 -2.02
N ALA A 282 2.07 15.18 -2.90
CA ALA A 282 2.35 16.61 -2.83
C ALA A 282 1.82 17.29 -1.56
N ALA A 283 0.75 16.79 -0.95
CA ALA A 283 0.19 17.40 0.26
C ALA A 283 0.99 17.06 1.52
N THR A 284 1.48 15.82 1.62
CA THR A 284 2.10 15.29 2.84
C THR A 284 3.62 15.30 2.76
N HIS A 285 4.18 15.48 1.55
CA HIS A 285 5.60 15.39 1.24
C HIS A 285 6.19 14.01 1.53
N LEU A 286 5.34 12.98 1.51
CA LEU A 286 5.75 11.59 1.70
C LEU A 286 5.87 10.90 0.36
N THR A 287 6.71 9.87 0.33
CA THR A 287 6.80 8.94 -0.79
C THR A 287 6.02 7.68 -0.44
N TYR A 288 4.99 7.38 -1.24
CA TYR A 288 4.21 6.16 -1.15
C TYR A 288 4.95 5.00 -1.83
N ALA A 289 5.61 4.18 -1.01
CA ALA A 289 6.32 2.98 -1.43
C ALA A 289 5.43 1.75 -1.23
N GLN A 290 4.17 1.80 -1.65
CA GLN A 290 3.18 0.72 -1.54
C GLN A 290 2.82 0.28 -0.11
N GLN A 291 3.65 -0.52 0.55
CA GLN A 291 3.35 -1.07 1.88
C GLN A 291 3.65 -0.10 3.01
N ARG A 292 4.56 0.86 2.77
CA ARG A 292 4.96 1.88 3.73
C ARG A 292 5.04 3.26 3.10
N TYR A 293 4.98 4.27 3.96
CA TYR A 293 5.24 5.66 3.59
C TYR A 293 6.63 6.05 4.06
N TYR A 294 7.43 6.52 3.12
CA TYR A 294 8.79 7.01 3.33
C TYR A 294 8.78 8.52 3.50
N ASP A 295 9.55 9.03 4.45
CA ASP A 295 9.80 10.47 4.63
C ASP A 295 11.22 10.81 4.14
N PRO A 296 11.35 11.56 3.03
CA PRO A 296 12.65 11.95 2.49
C PRO A 296 13.52 12.80 3.42
N VAL A 297 12.92 13.63 4.28
CA VAL A 297 13.66 14.48 5.22
C VAL A 297 14.27 13.64 6.35
N MET A 298 13.53 12.63 6.81
CA MET A 298 13.99 11.71 7.85
C MET A 298 14.91 10.61 7.32
N GLY A 299 14.87 10.34 6.00
CA GLY A 299 15.59 9.23 5.38
C GLY A 299 15.06 7.85 5.78
N ARG A 300 13.79 7.73 6.19
CA ARG A 300 13.23 6.50 6.76
C ARG A 300 11.71 6.37 6.65
N PHE A 301 11.20 5.16 6.86
CA PHE A 301 9.76 4.87 6.86
C PHE A 301 9.03 5.33 8.12
N LEU A 302 7.74 5.61 7.99
CA LEU A 302 6.85 6.01 9.09
C LEU A 302 6.29 4.84 9.90
N SER A 303 6.32 3.63 9.36
CA SER A 303 5.84 2.42 10.03
C SER A 303 6.90 1.33 10.06
N THR A 304 6.76 0.41 11.01
CA THR A 304 7.65 -0.74 11.13
C THR A 304 7.57 -1.62 9.89
N ASP A 305 8.70 -2.19 9.48
CA ASP A 305 8.76 -3.13 8.37
C ASP A 305 7.84 -4.33 8.63
N PRO A 306 6.89 -4.67 7.74
CA PRO A 306 6.08 -5.87 7.91
C PRO A 306 6.91 -7.16 7.79
N VAL A 307 8.11 -7.11 7.21
CA VAL A 307 9.06 -8.22 7.20
C VAL A 307 9.74 -8.31 8.56
N GLN A 308 9.71 -9.52 9.14
CA GLN A 308 10.35 -9.75 10.43
C GLN A 308 11.88 -9.74 10.29
N ALA A 309 12.55 -9.28 11.35
CA ALA A 309 13.99 -9.43 11.47
C ALA A 309 14.35 -10.92 11.43
N SER A 310 15.46 -11.25 10.76
CA SER A 310 15.94 -12.63 10.69
C SER A 310 17.00 -12.90 11.75
N ASP A 311 17.11 -14.15 12.18
CA ASP A 311 18.17 -14.60 13.10
C ASP A 311 19.58 -14.44 12.52
N SER A 312 19.70 -14.16 11.21
CA SER A 312 20.97 -13.91 10.52
C SER A 312 21.51 -12.48 10.69
N GLY A 313 20.84 -11.62 11.46
CA GLY A 313 21.28 -10.22 11.63
C GLY A 313 20.72 -9.25 10.59
N ALA A 314 19.93 -9.73 9.62
CA ALA A 314 19.32 -8.86 8.61
C ALA A 314 17.99 -8.28 9.11
N SER A 315 17.65 -7.08 8.61
CA SER A 315 16.36 -6.40 8.87
C SER A 315 16.06 -6.10 10.35
N PHE A 316 17.09 -5.93 11.20
CA PHE A 316 16.91 -5.48 12.58
C PHE A 316 16.48 -4.01 12.67
N ASN A 317 16.95 -3.16 11.77
CA ASN A 317 16.42 -1.81 11.66
C ASN A 317 15.07 -1.84 10.94
N ARG A 318 13.99 -1.62 11.68
CA ARG A 318 12.62 -1.75 11.17
C ARG A 318 12.13 -0.54 10.35
N TYR A 319 12.94 0.51 10.22
CA TYR A 319 12.54 1.77 9.58
C TYR A 319 13.45 2.23 8.46
N TRP A 320 14.66 1.67 8.34
CA TRP A 320 15.63 2.11 7.34
C TRP A 320 15.10 1.97 5.91
N TYR A 321 15.60 2.83 5.04
CA TYR A 321 15.36 2.72 3.61
C TYR A 321 16.63 2.18 2.93
N ALA A 322 16.45 1.24 2.00
CA ALA A 322 17.51 0.82 1.09
C ALA A 322 18.83 0.39 1.80
N ASN A 323 18.75 -0.23 2.98
CA ASN A 323 19.91 -0.59 3.83
C ASN A 323 20.89 0.59 4.06
N ASN A 324 20.37 1.81 4.14
CA ASN A 324 21.17 3.05 4.21
C ASN A 324 22.12 3.27 3.00
N ASN A 325 21.87 2.62 1.86
CA ASN A 325 22.62 2.79 0.61
C ASN A 325 21.66 3.09 -0.56
N PRO A 326 21.11 4.32 -0.60
CA PRO A 326 20.07 4.71 -1.55
C PRO A 326 20.54 4.79 -3.02
N TYR A 327 21.86 4.78 -3.27
CA TYR A 327 22.40 4.75 -4.64
C TYR A 327 22.57 3.33 -5.19
N LYS A 328 22.46 2.31 -4.34
CA LYS A 328 22.56 0.89 -4.73
C LYS A 328 21.20 0.20 -4.72
N PHE A 329 20.33 0.61 -3.81
CA PHE A 329 19.07 -0.05 -3.48
C PHE A 329 17.91 0.95 -3.53
N THR A 330 16.71 0.49 -3.90
CA THR A 330 15.55 1.38 -4.15
C THR A 330 14.31 1.09 -3.29
N ASP A 331 14.30 -0.02 -2.54
CA ASP A 331 13.11 -0.60 -1.87
C ASP A 331 11.84 -0.61 -2.75
N PRO A 332 11.63 -1.65 -3.58
CA PRO A 332 10.58 -1.65 -4.62
C PRO A 332 9.13 -1.55 -4.13
N ASP A 333 8.83 -2.00 -2.91
CA ASP A 333 7.45 -1.99 -2.38
C ASP A 333 7.35 -1.66 -0.89
N GLY A 334 8.41 -1.11 -0.32
CA GLY A 334 8.47 -0.70 1.08
C GLY A 334 8.63 -1.88 2.03
N ARG A 335 9.38 -2.93 1.68
CA ARG A 335 9.59 -4.12 2.54
C ARG A 335 10.99 -4.70 2.48
N CYS A 336 11.80 -4.31 1.51
CA CYS A 336 13.06 -4.98 1.25
C CYS A 336 14.00 -4.06 0.47
N ALA A 337 15.32 -4.22 0.54
CA ALA A 337 16.22 -3.28 -0.14
C ALA A 337 16.26 -3.46 -1.68
N ASP A 338 15.93 -4.64 -2.23
CA ASP A 338 16.03 -4.93 -3.67
C ASP A 338 14.91 -5.83 -4.23
N GLY A 339 14.67 -5.78 -5.55
CA GLY A 339 13.59 -6.56 -6.20
C GLY A 339 13.68 -8.07 -5.99
N ALA A 340 14.89 -8.61 -5.92
CA ALA A 340 15.11 -10.04 -5.72
C ALA A 340 14.65 -10.52 -4.33
N SER A 341 14.78 -9.68 -3.30
CA SER A 341 14.31 -9.99 -1.93
C SER A 341 12.80 -9.78 -1.75
N CYS A 342 12.17 -8.82 -2.46
CA CYS A 342 10.73 -8.58 -2.38
C CYS A 342 9.91 -9.67 -3.10
N ASP A 343 10.40 -10.18 -4.24
CA ASP A 343 9.72 -11.20 -5.03
C ASP A 343 9.51 -12.51 -4.25
N GLN A 344 10.42 -12.87 -3.34
CA GLN A 344 10.29 -14.07 -2.50
C GLN A 344 9.08 -14.00 -1.56
N MET A 345 8.71 -12.82 -1.06
CA MET A 345 7.53 -12.65 -0.20
C MET A 345 6.22 -12.59 -0.99
N VAL A 346 6.20 -11.94 -2.16
CA VAL A 346 5.01 -11.92 -3.04
C VAL A 346 4.71 -13.32 -3.57
N GLN A 347 5.74 -14.09 -3.92
CA GLN A 347 5.59 -15.49 -4.31
C GLN A 347 5.08 -16.35 -3.15
N SER A 348 5.54 -16.09 -1.93
CA SER A 348 5.07 -16.77 -0.72
C SER A 348 3.61 -16.47 -0.40
N TYR A 349 3.17 -15.20 -0.53
CA TYR A 349 1.77 -14.82 -0.35
C TYR A 349 0.88 -15.32 -1.49
N GLY A 350 1.36 -15.28 -2.73
CA GLY A 350 0.66 -15.86 -3.89
C GLY A 350 0.49 -17.37 -3.75
N ALA A 351 1.53 -18.07 -3.29
CA ALA A 351 1.47 -19.51 -2.98
C ALA A 351 0.51 -19.80 -1.82
N TRP A 352 0.52 -18.98 -0.77
CA TRP A 352 -0.42 -19.09 0.36
C TRP A 352 -1.86 -18.82 -0.07
N ALA A 353 -2.12 -17.78 -0.88
CA ALA A 353 -3.45 -17.41 -1.34
C ALA A 353 -4.03 -18.48 -2.28
N ASN A 354 -3.18 -19.07 -3.13
CA ASN A 354 -3.53 -20.23 -3.95
C ASN A 354 -3.80 -21.48 -3.10
N ALA A 355 -3.07 -21.67 -2.00
CA ALA A 355 -3.30 -22.78 -1.07
C ALA A 355 -4.55 -22.56 -0.19
N ASN A 356 -4.93 -21.31 0.06
CA ASN A 356 -5.97 -20.91 1.01
C ASN A 356 -7.02 -19.96 0.39
N PRO A 357 -7.71 -20.37 -0.70
CA PRO A 357 -8.59 -19.48 -1.47
C PRO A 357 -9.74 -18.90 -0.63
N ALA A 358 -10.33 -19.70 0.26
CA ALA A 358 -11.42 -19.25 1.14
C ALA A 358 -10.97 -18.24 2.22
N ALA A 359 -9.67 -18.21 2.57
CA ALA A 359 -9.12 -17.22 3.49
C ALA A 359 -8.78 -15.92 2.75
N ALA A 360 -8.26 -16.03 1.51
CA ALA A 360 -8.03 -14.90 0.62
C ALA A 360 -9.35 -14.18 0.26
N ASP A 361 -10.42 -14.93 -0.01
CA ASP A 361 -11.76 -14.37 -0.28
C ASP A 361 -12.33 -13.60 0.91
N LYS A 362 -12.15 -14.11 2.14
CA LYS A 362 -12.56 -13.42 3.38
C LYS A 362 -11.74 -12.15 3.66
N LEU A 363 -10.46 -12.13 3.27
CA LEU A 363 -9.61 -10.95 3.33
C LEU A 363 -10.07 -9.89 2.30
N ALA A 364 -10.53 -10.31 1.12
CA ALA A 364 -11.10 -9.45 0.09
C ALA A 364 -12.46 -8.86 0.51
N GLU A 365 -13.30 -9.62 1.22
CA GLU A 365 -14.57 -9.13 1.78
C GLU A 365 -14.36 -8.04 2.85
N ASN A 366 -13.33 -8.16 3.69
CA ASN A 366 -13.04 -7.20 4.77
C ASN A 366 -12.47 -5.85 4.29
N VAL A 367 -11.96 -5.76 3.06
CA VAL A 367 -11.47 -4.50 2.46
C VAL A 367 -12.53 -3.77 1.63
N GLY A 368 -13.76 -4.28 1.59
CA GLY A 368 -14.90 -3.56 1.01
C GLY A 368 -14.86 -3.40 -0.52
N PHE A 369 -14.30 -4.37 -1.24
CA PHE A 369 -14.45 -4.47 -2.69
C PHE A 369 -15.23 -5.75 -3.05
N PRO A 370 -16.33 -5.67 -3.82
CA PRO A 370 -16.87 -6.84 -4.49
C PRO A 370 -15.99 -7.14 -5.70
N ALA A 371 -15.14 -8.17 -5.61
CA ALA A 371 -14.25 -8.56 -6.69
C ALA A 371 -14.51 -10.01 -7.13
N VAL A 372 -15.47 -10.20 -8.04
CA VAL A 372 -15.45 -11.36 -8.96
C VAL A 372 -15.74 -10.86 -10.36
N ALA A 373 -14.74 -10.21 -10.96
CA ALA A 373 -14.69 -9.98 -12.42
C ALA A 373 -13.28 -9.63 -12.97
N VAL A 374 -12.27 -9.35 -12.12
CA VAL A 374 -10.93 -8.93 -12.59
C VAL A 374 -9.87 -10.04 -12.48
N MET A 375 -10.26 -11.30 -12.26
CA MET A 375 -9.30 -12.42 -12.15
C MET A 375 -9.26 -13.38 -13.35
N LEU A 376 -9.91 -13.07 -14.49
CA LEU A 376 -9.93 -13.96 -15.66
C LEU A 376 -9.55 -13.31 -17.00
N ALA A 377 -8.55 -12.42 -16.99
CA ALA A 377 -7.85 -12.00 -18.21
C ALA A 377 -6.35 -12.31 -18.11
N ALA A 378 -6.04 -13.57 -17.78
CA ALA A 378 -4.68 -14.09 -17.66
C ALA A 378 -4.51 -15.37 -18.47
N THR A 379 -4.80 -15.32 -19.77
CA THR A 379 -4.07 -16.14 -20.75
C THR A 379 -3.61 -15.17 -21.82
N GLY A 380 -2.35 -14.78 -21.75
CA GLY A 380 -1.82 -13.75 -22.63
C GLY A 380 -2.10 -14.08 -24.08
N LEU A 381 -2.68 -13.13 -24.80
CA LEU A 381 -2.59 -12.94 -26.25
C LEU A 381 -3.21 -11.56 -26.55
N SER A 382 -2.38 -10.66 -27.08
CA SER A 382 -2.72 -9.60 -28.05
C SER A 382 -3.96 -8.70 -27.81
N GLU A 383 -3.71 -7.42 -27.47
CA GLU A 383 -4.26 -6.19 -28.09
C GLU A 383 -4.40 -5.01 -27.10
N VAL A 384 -3.49 -4.04 -27.20
CA VAL A 384 -3.29 -2.89 -26.29
C VAL A 384 -4.32 -1.75 -26.49
N VAL A 385 -5.40 -1.93 -27.23
CA VAL A 385 -6.37 -0.82 -27.50
C VAL A 385 -7.77 -1.06 -26.93
N GLY A 386 -8.08 -2.26 -26.41
CA GLY A 386 -9.38 -2.57 -25.80
C GLY A 386 -9.52 -2.22 -24.31
N ALA A 387 -8.41 -2.18 -23.56
CA ALA A 387 -8.44 -2.06 -22.10
C ALA A 387 -8.96 -0.70 -21.59
N VAL A 388 -8.79 0.37 -22.36
CA VAL A 388 -9.19 1.74 -21.96
C VAL A 388 -10.72 1.90 -21.95
N LYS A 389 -11.45 1.20 -22.83
CA LYS A 389 -12.94 1.27 -22.87
C LYS A 389 -13.59 0.56 -21.68
N THR A 390 -13.01 -0.53 -21.19
CA THR A 390 -13.56 -1.31 -20.07
C THR A 390 -13.47 -0.54 -18.75
N VAL A 391 -12.40 0.24 -18.54
CA VAL A 391 -12.22 1.08 -17.35
C VAL A 391 -13.30 2.17 -17.27
N SER A 392 -13.67 2.79 -18.40
CA SER A 392 -14.71 3.82 -18.44
C SER A 392 -16.12 3.27 -18.14
N MET A 393 -16.41 2.01 -18.49
CA MET A 393 -17.70 1.35 -18.17
C MET A 393 -17.81 0.98 -16.68
N ILE A 394 -16.69 0.54 -16.07
CA ILE A 394 -16.62 0.23 -14.63
C ILE A 394 -16.81 1.51 -13.79
N LYS A 395 -16.28 2.65 -14.26
CA LYS A 395 -16.45 3.97 -13.62
C LYS A 395 -17.93 4.39 -13.52
N ASN A 396 -18.73 4.17 -14.57
CA ASN A 396 -20.17 4.46 -14.57
C ASN A 396 -20.99 3.50 -13.69
N ALA A 397 -20.53 2.25 -13.51
CA ALA A 397 -21.16 1.31 -12.59
C ALA A 397 -20.89 1.66 -11.12
N LEU A 398 -19.70 2.19 -10.80
CA LEU A 398 -19.31 2.63 -9.47
C LEU A 398 -20.03 3.90 -8.99
N THR A 399 -20.42 4.80 -9.89
CA THR A 399 -21.10 6.06 -9.52
C THR A 399 -22.61 5.90 -9.25
N ASN A 400 -23.25 4.82 -9.71
CA ASN A 400 -24.72 4.67 -9.68
C ASN A 400 -25.24 3.47 -8.87
N THR A 401 -24.39 2.75 -8.13
CA THR A 401 -24.84 1.56 -7.36
C THR A 401 -25.11 1.93 -5.90
N PRO A 402 -26.34 1.73 -5.37
CA PRO A 402 -26.62 1.90 -3.95
C PRO A 402 -25.78 0.93 -3.10
N LYS A 403 -25.21 1.42 -1.99
CA LYS A 403 -24.46 0.63 -1.00
C LYS A 403 -25.19 -0.68 -0.64
N ALA A 404 -24.62 -1.82 -0.99
CA ALA A 404 -25.00 -3.10 -0.40
C ALA A 404 -24.28 -3.27 0.95
N THR A 405 -25.04 -3.40 2.03
CA THR A 405 -24.51 -3.73 3.36
C THR A 405 -24.28 -5.23 3.42
N VAL A 406 -23.03 -5.69 3.55
CA VAL A 406 -22.71 -7.13 3.71
C VAL A 406 -23.19 -7.56 5.10
N ARG A 407 -24.10 -8.55 5.16
CA ARG A 407 -24.68 -9.11 6.38
C ARG A 407 -24.05 -10.46 6.70
N THR A 408 -23.93 -10.78 7.98
CA THR A 408 -23.47 -12.11 8.42
C THR A 408 -24.48 -13.20 8.04
N PRO A 409 -24.07 -14.49 7.92
CA PRO A 409 -24.99 -15.58 7.59
C PRO A 409 -26.20 -15.69 8.54
N GLY A 410 -26.04 -15.36 9.82
CA GLY A 410 -27.13 -15.34 10.79
C GLY A 410 -28.09 -14.15 10.62
N GLU A 411 -27.59 -12.98 10.22
CA GLU A 411 -28.45 -11.82 9.87
C GLU A 411 -29.21 -12.06 8.56
N ALA A 412 -28.57 -12.69 7.58
CA ALA A 412 -29.20 -13.10 6.32
C ALA A 412 -30.25 -14.19 6.53
N PHE A 413 -30.16 -14.99 7.60
CA PHE A 413 -31.12 -16.05 7.90
C PHE A 413 -32.53 -15.50 8.14
N PHE A 414 -32.67 -14.39 8.88
CA PHE A 414 -33.97 -13.80 9.23
C PHE A 414 -34.51 -12.82 8.17
N GLU A 415 -33.74 -12.50 7.14
CA GLU A 415 -34.16 -11.57 6.10
C GLU A 415 -35.36 -12.09 5.30
N GLY A 416 -36.40 -11.25 5.21
CA GLY A 416 -37.63 -11.58 4.50
C GLY A 416 -38.38 -12.77 5.09
N THR A 417 -38.05 -13.19 6.32
CA THR A 417 -38.70 -14.33 6.95
C THR A 417 -40.05 -13.98 7.54
N THR A 418 -40.97 -14.93 7.47
CA THR A 418 -42.26 -14.90 8.16
C THR A 418 -42.33 -16.06 9.14
N LEU A 419 -43.17 -15.96 10.17
CA LEU A 419 -43.45 -17.07 11.09
C LEU A 419 -44.68 -17.83 10.60
N ALA A 420 -44.59 -19.16 10.52
CA ALA A 420 -45.76 -19.99 10.28
C ALA A 420 -46.77 -19.83 11.43
N ASP A 421 -48.07 -19.82 11.14
CA ASP A 421 -49.14 -19.65 12.14
C ASP A 421 -49.04 -20.64 13.31
N ARG A 422 -48.60 -21.88 13.01
CA ARG A 422 -48.34 -22.91 14.02
C ARG A 422 -47.25 -22.48 15.01
N VAL A 423 -46.15 -21.90 14.53
CA VAL A 423 -45.04 -21.43 15.36
C VAL A 423 -45.48 -20.22 16.18
N ALA A 424 -46.19 -19.27 15.57
CA ALA A 424 -46.78 -18.13 16.27
C ALA A 424 -47.74 -18.58 17.40
N GLY A 425 -48.49 -19.67 17.19
CA GLY A 425 -49.31 -20.30 18.22
C GLY A 425 -48.52 -21.00 19.33
N GLN A 426 -47.41 -21.67 19.00
CA GLN A 426 -46.52 -22.31 19.99
C GLN A 426 -45.81 -21.28 20.88
N MET A 427 -45.43 -20.13 20.32
CA MET A 427 -44.78 -19.04 21.06
C MET A 427 -45.64 -18.48 22.21
N LYS A 428 -46.97 -18.68 22.17
CA LYS A 428 -47.90 -18.24 23.22
C LYS A 428 -48.06 -19.24 24.37
N LYS A 429 -47.51 -20.46 24.24
CA LYS A 429 -47.72 -21.56 25.20
C LYS A 429 -46.79 -21.50 26.42
N GLY A 430 -45.87 -20.53 26.45
CA GLY A 430 -44.95 -20.35 27.57
C GLY A 430 -44.02 -21.54 27.79
N ASP A 431 -43.76 -22.38 26.78
CA ASP A 431 -42.84 -23.51 26.84
C ASP A 431 -41.49 -23.18 26.14
N ASN A 432 -40.74 -24.18 25.70
CA ASN A 432 -39.46 -23.98 25.01
C ASN A 432 -39.59 -23.35 23.60
N HIS A 433 -40.80 -23.16 23.08
CA HIS A 433 -41.04 -22.39 21.84
C HIS A 433 -41.24 -20.89 22.12
N ALA A 434 -41.39 -20.50 23.39
CA ALA A 434 -41.81 -19.16 23.81
C ALA A 434 -40.65 -18.21 24.20
N PHE A 435 -39.40 -18.54 23.87
CA PHE A 435 -38.26 -17.66 24.18
C PHE A 435 -38.39 -16.28 23.46
N PRO A 436 -37.75 -15.20 23.94
CA PRO A 436 -37.95 -13.86 23.36
C PRO A 436 -37.28 -13.68 22.01
N HIS A 437 -37.79 -12.76 21.19
CA HIS A 437 -37.19 -12.36 19.90
C HIS A 437 -35.81 -11.71 20.03
N GLN A 438 -35.44 -11.28 21.23
CA GLN A 438 -34.10 -10.74 21.51
C GLN A 438 -32.99 -11.74 21.21
N VAL A 439 -33.30 -13.05 21.22
CA VAL A 439 -32.38 -14.12 20.80
C VAL A 439 -31.97 -13.99 19.33
N ASP A 440 -32.87 -13.48 18.47
CA ASP A 440 -32.64 -13.33 17.02
C ASP A 440 -31.43 -12.38 16.76
N GLY A 441 -31.24 -11.37 17.62
CA GLY A 441 -30.12 -10.42 17.54
C GLY A 441 -28.73 -11.03 17.81
N PHE A 442 -28.67 -12.21 18.44
CA PHE A 442 -27.41 -12.92 18.67
C PHE A 442 -27.00 -13.81 17.49
N ALA A 443 -27.87 -14.00 16.50
CA ALA A 443 -27.54 -14.74 15.29
C ALA A 443 -26.39 -14.11 14.50
N ALA A 444 -26.22 -12.78 14.57
CA ALA A 444 -25.14 -12.07 13.92
C ALA A 444 -23.74 -12.47 14.45
N ARG A 445 -23.63 -12.72 15.75
CA ARG A 445 -22.36 -13.01 16.43
C ARG A 445 -22.11 -14.51 16.58
N ASP A 446 -23.13 -15.25 17.00
CA ASP A 446 -22.99 -16.64 17.47
C ASP A 446 -23.82 -17.64 16.63
N GLY A 447 -24.53 -17.15 15.62
CA GLY A 447 -25.42 -17.95 14.78
C GLY A 447 -24.67 -18.81 13.78
N LYS A 448 -24.99 -20.11 13.75
CA LYS A 448 -24.51 -21.05 12.74
C LYS A 448 -25.67 -21.50 11.86
N VAL A 449 -25.58 -21.19 10.57
CA VAL A 449 -26.54 -21.64 9.56
C VAL A 449 -26.02 -22.88 8.86
N SER A 450 -26.87 -23.90 8.75
CA SER A 450 -26.60 -25.15 8.03
C SER A 450 -27.78 -25.51 7.13
N THR A 451 -27.52 -26.23 6.06
CA THR A 451 -28.57 -26.80 5.20
C THR A 451 -28.89 -28.22 5.64
N ALA A 452 -30.17 -28.55 5.76
CA ALA A 452 -30.66 -29.90 6.05
C ALA A 452 -31.79 -30.26 5.07
N ALA A 453 -32.34 -31.47 5.16
CA ALA A 453 -33.54 -31.86 4.43
C ALA A 453 -34.71 -32.04 5.40
N ASP A 454 -35.91 -31.63 4.99
CA ASP A 454 -37.14 -31.91 5.75
C ASP A 454 -37.53 -33.41 5.66
N SER A 455 -38.59 -33.82 6.36
CA SER A 455 -39.08 -35.20 6.36
C SER A 455 -39.60 -35.69 5.00
N ARG A 456 -39.66 -34.81 4.00
CA ARG A 456 -40.05 -35.09 2.61
C ARG A 456 -38.87 -34.96 1.64
N GLY A 457 -37.65 -34.69 2.13
CA GLY A 457 -36.43 -34.57 1.35
C GLY A 457 -36.16 -33.18 0.74
N ASN A 458 -36.97 -32.17 1.04
CA ASN A 458 -36.74 -30.81 0.51
C ASN A 458 -35.65 -30.10 1.31
N PRO A 459 -34.77 -29.31 0.67
CA PRO A 459 -33.72 -28.61 1.38
C PRO A 459 -34.29 -27.46 2.21
N VAL A 460 -33.84 -27.36 3.46
CA VAL A 460 -34.24 -26.36 4.45
C VAL A 460 -33.02 -25.75 5.10
N GLN A 461 -33.13 -24.52 5.59
CA GLN A 461 -32.04 -23.86 6.32
C GLN A 461 -32.33 -23.92 7.82
N MET A 462 -31.34 -24.36 8.59
CA MET A 462 -31.37 -24.40 10.04
C MET A 462 -30.37 -23.40 10.61
N LEU A 463 -30.84 -22.53 11.51
CA LEU A 463 -30.00 -21.67 12.34
C LEU A 463 -29.94 -22.21 13.76
N THR A 464 -28.74 -22.23 14.32
CA THR A 464 -28.49 -22.56 15.73
C THR A 464 -27.76 -21.42 16.43
N VAL A 465 -28.23 -21.06 17.63
CA VAL A 465 -27.60 -20.05 18.50
C VAL A 465 -27.44 -20.66 19.90
N LYS A 466 -26.24 -20.61 20.47
CA LYS A 466 -25.99 -21.14 21.82
C LYS A 466 -26.47 -20.15 22.89
N GLY A 467 -27.04 -20.66 23.99
CA GLY A 467 -27.33 -19.84 25.17
C GLY A 467 -28.23 -20.55 26.19
N GLY A 468 -28.64 -19.82 27.22
CA GLY A 468 -29.50 -20.32 28.28
C GLY A 468 -30.92 -19.74 28.23
N TYR A 469 -31.92 -20.59 28.51
CA TYR A 469 -33.32 -20.19 28.64
C TYR A 469 -33.97 -20.92 29.80
N LYS A 470 -34.68 -20.16 30.66
CA LYS A 470 -35.35 -20.70 31.87
C LYS A 470 -34.44 -21.50 32.79
N GLY A 471 -33.23 -20.99 33.01
CA GLY A 471 -32.24 -21.58 33.92
C GLY A 471 -31.61 -22.88 33.42
N ARG A 472 -31.74 -23.20 32.12
CA ARG A 472 -31.07 -24.34 31.48
C ARG A 472 -30.23 -23.83 30.32
N GLU A 473 -29.02 -24.34 30.18
CA GLU A 473 -28.16 -24.13 29.00
C GLU A 473 -28.62 -25.02 27.85
N GLY A 474 -28.48 -24.55 26.61
CA GLY A 474 -28.93 -25.29 25.44
C GLY A 474 -28.68 -24.56 24.12
N THR A 475 -29.45 -24.91 23.10
CA THR A 475 -29.37 -24.30 21.77
C THR A 475 -30.74 -23.80 21.33
N PHE A 476 -30.80 -22.55 20.89
CA PHE A 476 -31.95 -22.00 20.18
C PHE A 476 -31.88 -22.41 18.71
N GLU A 477 -32.95 -23.01 18.21
CA GLU A 477 -33.04 -23.55 16.87
C GLU A 477 -34.15 -22.86 16.08
N TYR A 478 -33.85 -22.53 14.82
CA TYR A 478 -34.81 -22.06 13.84
C TYR A 478 -34.66 -22.87 12.56
N ILE A 479 -35.76 -23.24 11.92
CA ILE A 479 -35.72 -23.85 10.59
C ILE A 479 -36.69 -23.09 9.69
N LYS A 480 -36.21 -22.68 8.52
CA LYS A 480 -37.02 -22.04 7.48
C LYS A 480 -37.05 -22.89 6.21
N ASN A 481 -38.19 -22.84 5.53
CA ASN A 481 -38.39 -23.49 4.24
C ASN A 481 -37.92 -22.57 3.08
N GLN A 482 -38.05 -23.05 1.85
CA GLN A 482 -37.65 -22.32 0.64
C GLN A 482 -38.46 -21.03 0.40
N SER A 483 -39.64 -20.91 1.01
CA SER A 483 -40.48 -19.71 0.96
C SER A 483 -40.13 -18.68 2.05
N ASN A 484 -38.99 -18.85 2.74
CA ASN A 484 -38.55 -18.06 3.89
C ASN A 484 -39.51 -18.09 5.10
N GLU A 485 -40.41 -19.05 5.18
CA GLU A 485 -41.28 -19.21 6.34
C GLU A 485 -40.58 -20.07 7.40
N ILE A 486 -40.45 -19.54 8.61
CA ILE A 486 -39.93 -20.23 9.80
C ILE A 486 -41.05 -21.09 10.36
N TYR A 487 -40.87 -22.41 10.25
CA TYR A 487 -41.83 -23.42 10.70
C TYR A 487 -41.34 -24.24 11.90
N HIS A 488 -40.11 -24.03 12.34
CA HIS A 488 -39.54 -24.56 13.59
C HIS A 488 -38.87 -23.45 14.38
N ARG A 489 -39.19 -23.36 15.67
CA ARG A 489 -38.57 -22.45 16.63
C ARG A 489 -38.57 -23.13 17.99
N PHE A 490 -37.42 -23.54 18.49
CA PHE A 490 -37.35 -24.34 19.71
C PHE A 490 -36.05 -24.13 20.48
N PHE A 491 -36.15 -24.00 21.80
CA PHE A 491 -35.01 -24.09 22.69
C PHE A 491 -34.80 -25.56 23.09
N ASN A 492 -33.69 -26.15 22.66
CA ASN A 492 -33.32 -27.53 22.94
C ASN A 492 -32.31 -27.59 24.12
N PRO A 493 -32.74 -28.00 25.33
CA PRO A 493 -31.87 -28.10 26.49
C PRO A 493 -30.96 -29.35 26.48
N ASP A 494 -31.28 -30.36 25.66
CA ASP A 494 -30.63 -31.68 25.68
C ASP A 494 -29.60 -31.84 24.55
N ARG A 495 -29.54 -30.89 23.60
CA ARG A 495 -28.54 -30.90 22.54
C ARG A 495 -27.19 -30.45 23.12
N ALA A 496 -26.40 -31.44 23.53
CA ALA A 496 -25.08 -31.24 24.13
C ALA A 496 -24.18 -30.31 23.30
N VAL A 497 -23.45 -29.47 24.02
CA VAL A 497 -22.33 -28.67 23.54
C VAL A 497 -21.20 -29.62 23.13
N ASN A 498 -21.31 -30.30 21.99
CA ASN A 498 -20.29 -31.25 21.57
C ASN A 498 -18.96 -30.51 21.33
N ALA A 499 -18.01 -30.85 22.20
CA ALA A 499 -16.67 -30.30 22.31
C ALA A 499 -15.70 -31.05 21.39
N THR A 500 -14.83 -30.29 20.73
CA THR A 500 -13.42 -30.64 20.51
C THR A 500 -12.61 -29.35 20.59
N CYS A 501 -12.19 -29.01 21.81
CA CYS A 501 -11.05 -28.13 22.06
C CYS A 501 -10.19 -28.83 23.09
N ALA A 502 -9.11 -29.45 22.63
CA ALA A 502 -8.00 -29.85 23.47
C ALA A 502 -7.05 -28.65 23.51
N GLY A 503 -7.06 -27.91 24.62
CA GLY A 503 -6.20 -26.74 24.86
C GLY A 503 -6.99 -25.52 25.31
N THR A 504 -6.73 -25.08 26.54
CA THR A 504 -7.25 -23.91 27.28
C THR A 504 -8.07 -22.88 26.49
N CYS A 505 -9.40 -23.04 26.47
CA CYS A 505 -10.31 -21.92 26.21
C CYS A 505 -10.74 -21.30 27.55
N SER A 506 -10.28 -20.07 27.78
CA SER A 506 -10.78 -19.19 28.83
C SER A 506 -12.27 -18.92 28.64
N SER A 507 -12.99 -18.88 29.76
CA SER A 507 -14.40 -18.51 29.92
C SER A 507 -14.80 -17.25 29.12
N GLY A 508 -15.46 -17.43 27.98
CA GLY A 508 -16.22 -16.39 27.28
C GLY A 508 -17.70 -16.56 27.55
N GLY A 509 -18.36 -15.50 28.04
CA GLY A 509 -19.68 -15.53 28.66
C GLY A 509 -20.81 -16.14 27.82
N GLY A 510 -21.47 -17.15 28.37
CA GLY A 510 -22.79 -17.60 27.93
C GLY A 510 -23.88 -16.63 28.40
N LEU A 511 -24.89 -16.40 27.55
CA LEU A 511 -26.03 -15.54 27.85
C LEU A 511 -27.08 -16.32 28.63
N THR A 512 -27.36 -15.93 29.88
CA THR A 512 -28.47 -16.47 30.67
C THR A 512 -29.70 -15.58 30.51
N ILE A 513 -30.76 -16.05 29.86
CA ILE A 513 -32.05 -15.34 29.79
C ILE A 513 -32.99 -15.88 30.88
N THR A 514 -33.18 -15.09 31.93
CA THR A 514 -34.28 -15.25 32.91
C THR A 514 -35.57 -14.59 32.39
N PRO A 515 -36.75 -15.09 32.79
CA PRO A 515 -38.06 -14.70 32.23
C PRO A 515 -38.36 -13.21 32.30
#